data_AF-W4MDA8-F1
#
_entry.id   AF-W4MDA8-F1
#
_cell.length_a   1.000
_cell.length_b   1.000
_cell.length_c   1.000
_cell.angle_alpha   90.00
_cell.angle_beta   90.00
_cell.angle_gamma   90.00
#
_symmetry.space_group_name_H-M   'P 1'
#
loop_
_entity.id
_entity.type
_entity.pdbx_description
1 polymer ?
#
loop_
_entity_poly.entity_id
_entity_poly.type
_entity_poly.pdbx_seq_one_letter_code
_entity_poly.pdbx_strand_id
1 'polypeptide(L)'
;MSELRAKMIEQMQLHRKAPGTQVQYVRAIADLARYYWRAPNWRAPDQLSPQEIRAYLHHLLTERQLAWSSCNVAAAAIHFFYVDTLGRTPMELNLPPRPGQKQ
;
A
#
# COMPACT_ATOMS: atom_id res chain seq x y z
N MET A 1 -6.56 -17.66 6.12
CA MET A 1 -6.71 -16.35 5.43
C MET A 1 -6.81 -15.30 6.51
N SER A 2 -5.99 -14.25 6.51
CA SER A 2 -6.04 -13.26 7.59
C SER A 2 -7.36 -12.47 7.56
N GLU A 3 -7.91 -12.17 8.74
CA GLU A 3 -9.14 -11.38 8.90
C GLU A 3 -9.04 -10.02 8.18
N LEU A 4 -7.86 -9.38 8.26
CA LEU A 4 -7.55 -8.12 7.57
C LEU A 4 -7.68 -8.21 6.04
N ARG A 5 -7.31 -9.34 5.43
CA ARG A 5 -7.44 -9.54 3.97
C ARG A 5 -8.90 -9.65 3.57
N ALA A 6 -9.71 -10.38 4.33
CA ALA A 6 -11.14 -10.51 4.07
C ALA A 6 -11.84 -9.15 4.18
N LYS A 7 -11.55 -8.41 5.26
CA LYS A 7 -12.08 -7.06 5.48
C LYS A 7 -11.72 -6.11 4.34
N MET A 8 -10.46 -6.12 3.89
CA MET A 8 -10.02 -5.28 2.77
C MET A 8 -10.78 -5.61 1.49
N ILE A 9 -11.00 -6.90 1.19
CA ILE A 9 -11.74 -7.34 0.00
C ILE A 9 -13.19 -6.86 0.05
N GLU A 10 -13.85 -7.04 1.21
CA GLU A 10 -15.22 -6.56 1.42
C GLU A 10 -15.33 -5.05 1.20
N GLN A 11 -14.42 -4.26 1.80
CA GLN A 11 -14.39 -2.81 1.59
C GLN A 11 -14.17 -2.46 0.12
N MET A 12 -13.28 -3.14 -0.59
CA MET A 12 -13.08 -2.89 -2.02
C MET A 12 -14.32 -3.22 -2.86
N GLN A 13 -15.09 -4.24 -2.48
CA GLN A 13 -16.35 -4.59 -3.14
C GLN A 13 -17.43 -3.54 -2.89
N LEU A 14 -17.54 -3.03 -1.65
CA LEU A 14 -18.44 -1.91 -1.31
C LEU A 14 -18.13 -0.65 -2.14
N HIS A 15 -16.84 -0.38 -2.36
CA HIS A 15 -16.37 0.72 -3.22
C HIS A 15 -16.38 0.38 -4.73
N ARG A 16 -16.95 -0.76 -5.13
CA ARG A 16 -17.06 -1.23 -6.53
C ARG A 16 -15.72 -1.26 -7.28
N LYS A 17 -14.61 -1.54 -6.59
CA LYS A 17 -13.32 -1.72 -7.26
C LYS A 17 -13.34 -2.98 -8.11
N ALA A 18 -12.81 -2.90 -9.33
CA ALA A 18 -12.75 -4.02 -10.25
C ALA A 18 -11.97 -5.22 -9.65
N PRO A 19 -12.31 -6.47 -10.01
CA PRO A 19 -11.62 -7.66 -9.49
C PRO A 19 -10.10 -7.62 -9.69
N GLY A 20 -9.64 -7.10 -10.84
CA GLY A 20 -8.21 -6.90 -11.10
C GLY A 20 -7.54 -5.96 -10.10
N THR A 21 -8.21 -4.85 -9.76
CA THR A 21 -7.75 -3.90 -8.74
C THR A 21 -7.72 -4.54 -7.35
N GLN A 22 -8.73 -5.35 -7.00
CA GLN A 22 -8.76 -6.06 -5.72
C GLN A 22 -7.54 -6.97 -5.55
N VAL A 23 -7.20 -7.73 -6.59
CA VAL A 23 -6.02 -8.60 -6.59
C VAL A 23 -4.73 -7.79 -6.46
N GLN A 24 -4.60 -6.68 -7.20
CA GLN A 24 -3.42 -5.81 -7.12
C GLN A 24 -3.25 -5.19 -5.73
N TYR A 25 -4.34 -4.73 -5.12
CA TYR A 25 -4.31 -4.11 -3.80
C TYR A 25 -3.91 -5.12 -2.72
N VAL A 26 -4.53 -6.30 -2.72
CA VAL A 26 -4.18 -7.39 -1.79
C VAL A 26 -2.71 -7.79 -1.94
N ARG A 27 -2.20 -7.87 -3.17
CA ARG A 27 -0.79 -8.17 -3.44
C ARG A 27 0.13 -7.08 -2.88
N ALA A 28 -0.18 -5.81 -3.10
CA ALA A 28 0.61 -4.69 -2.59
C ALA A 28 0.74 -4.71 -1.05
N ILE A 29 -0.36 -4.98 -0.32
CA ILE A 29 -0.32 -5.11 1.14
C ILE A 29 0.46 -6.36 1.58
N ALA A 30 0.35 -7.47 0.85
CA ALA A 30 1.13 -8.67 1.13
C ALA A 30 2.63 -8.48 0.86
N ASP A 31 3.01 -7.69 -0.14
CA ASP A 31 4.40 -7.30 -0.39
C ASP A 31 4.93 -6.39 0.72
N LEU A 32 4.15 -5.40 1.15
CA LEU A 32 4.46 -4.52 2.29
C LEU A 32 4.70 -5.35 3.57
N ALA A 33 3.78 -6.26 3.88
CA ALA A 33 3.92 -7.15 5.04
C ALA A 33 5.19 -8.00 4.93
N ARG A 34 5.48 -8.59 3.76
CA ARG A 34 6.71 -9.38 3.56
C ARG A 34 7.99 -8.57 3.70
N TYR A 35 7.96 -7.29 3.30
CA TYR A 35 9.11 -6.39 3.44
C TYR A 35 9.45 -6.17 4.92
N TYR A 36 8.46 -5.78 5.72
CA TYR A 36 8.68 -5.53 7.14
C TYR A 36 8.91 -6.82 7.95
N TRP A 37 8.43 -7.99 7.50
CA TRP A 37 8.58 -9.27 8.24
C TRP A 37 10.04 -9.63 8.45
N ARG A 38 10.90 -9.17 7.54
CA ARG A 38 12.34 -9.44 7.57
C ARG A 38 13.10 -8.53 8.54
N ALA A 39 12.44 -7.53 9.12
CA ALA A 39 13.07 -6.62 10.07
C ALA A 39 13.08 -7.21 11.50
N PRO A 40 14.14 -6.99 12.29
CA PRO A 40 14.27 -7.52 13.65
C PRO A 40 13.21 -7.02 14.64
N ASN A 41 12.55 -5.89 14.33
CA ASN A 41 11.46 -5.30 15.10
C ASN A 41 10.13 -5.40 14.32
N TRP A 42 9.75 -6.62 13.92
CA TRP A 42 8.57 -6.85 13.09
C TRP A 42 7.30 -6.26 13.72
N ARG A 43 6.60 -5.44 12.94
CA ARG A 43 5.29 -4.89 13.27
C ARG A 43 4.30 -5.34 12.20
N ALA A 44 3.10 -5.70 12.65
CA ALA A 44 2.05 -6.12 11.76
C ALA A 44 1.71 -4.98 10.76
N PRO A 45 1.28 -5.32 9.52
CA PRO A 45 1.05 -4.32 8.47
C PRO A 45 -0.08 -3.35 8.80
N ASP A 46 -0.87 -3.58 9.84
CA ASP A 46 -1.83 -2.62 10.38
C ASP A 46 -1.19 -1.61 11.33
N GLN A 47 0.04 -1.80 11.80
CA GLN A 47 0.67 -0.96 12.81
C GLN A 47 1.69 0.04 12.27
N LEU A 48 2.05 -0.03 10.98
CA LEU A 48 3.09 0.84 10.42
C LEU A 48 2.70 2.31 10.51
N SER A 49 3.72 3.13 10.74
CA SER A 49 3.69 4.58 10.76
C SER A 49 3.75 5.15 9.33
N PRO A 50 3.30 6.41 9.12
CA PRO A 50 3.45 7.10 7.83
C PRO A 50 4.91 7.11 7.35
N GLN A 51 5.88 7.27 8.26
CA GLN A 51 7.30 7.30 7.93
C GLN A 51 7.78 5.96 7.38
N GLU A 52 7.36 4.85 8.00
CA GLU A 52 7.66 3.50 7.51
C GLU A 52 7.05 3.30 6.12
N ILE A 53 5.76 3.60 5.94
CA ILE A 53 5.09 3.47 4.63
C ILE A 53 5.83 4.27 3.54
N ARG A 54 6.24 5.51 3.84
CA ARG A 54 6.99 6.34 2.89
C ARG A 54 8.36 5.75 2.56
N ALA A 55 9.07 5.20 3.56
CA ALA A 55 10.34 4.50 3.34
C ALA A 55 10.16 3.27 2.45
N TYR A 56 9.07 2.51 2.61
CA TYR A 56 8.75 1.39 1.73
C TYR A 56 8.48 1.86 0.29
N LEU A 57 7.68 2.90 0.08
CA LEU A 57 7.44 3.46 -1.25
C LEU A 57 8.73 3.97 -1.90
N HIS A 58 9.62 4.57 -1.11
CA HIS A 58 10.95 4.96 -1.58
C HIS A 58 11.78 3.74 -2.00
N HIS A 59 11.81 2.67 -1.19
CA HIS A 59 12.46 1.40 -1.55
C HIS A 59 11.90 0.82 -2.87
N LEU A 60 10.58 0.89 -3.10
CA LEU A 60 9.97 0.45 -4.36
C LEU A 60 10.48 1.27 -5.58
N LEU A 61 10.73 2.56 -5.38
CA LEU A 61 11.23 3.45 -6.44
C LEU A 61 12.73 3.28 -6.66
N THR A 62 13.53 3.26 -5.60
CA THR A 62 15.00 3.34 -5.70
C THR A 62 15.67 1.99 -5.79
N GLU A 63 15.23 1.01 -5.01
CA GLU A 63 15.88 -0.31 -4.98
C GLU A 63 15.20 -1.31 -5.90
N ARG A 64 13.86 -1.33 -5.92
CA ARG A 64 13.11 -2.22 -6.80
C ARG A 64 12.98 -1.68 -8.22
N GLN A 65 13.29 -0.39 -8.43
CA GLN A 65 13.20 0.31 -9.73
C GLN A 65 11.86 0.07 -10.43
N LEU A 66 10.76 0.00 -9.65
CA LEU A 66 9.44 -0.22 -10.23
C LEU A 66 8.99 1.01 -11.00
N ALA A 67 8.23 0.77 -12.07
CA ALA A 67 7.55 1.83 -12.79
C ALA A 67 6.70 2.66 -11.83
N TRP A 68 6.66 3.99 -12.05
CA TRP A 68 5.91 4.91 -11.21
C TRP A 68 4.44 4.50 -11.05
N SER A 69 3.82 3.98 -12.11
CA SER A 69 2.45 3.46 -12.08
C SER A 69 2.27 2.32 -11.07
N SER A 70 3.24 1.41 -10.97
CA SER A 70 3.23 0.32 -10.00
C SER A 70 3.35 0.84 -8.57
N CYS A 71 4.24 1.82 -8.33
CA CYS A 71 4.37 2.48 -7.02
C CYS A 71 3.10 3.24 -6.65
N ASN A 72 2.45 3.89 -7.62
CA ASN A 72 1.18 4.58 -7.42
C ASN A 72 0.05 3.61 -7.05
N VAL A 73 -0.03 2.45 -7.70
CA VAL A 73 -0.99 1.39 -7.32
C VAL A 73 -0.71 0.90 -5.91
N ALA A 74 0.56 0.67 -5.55
CA ALA A 74 0.93 0.26 -4.21
C ALA A 74 0.55 1.31 -3.16
N ALA A 75 0.84 2.59 -3.41
CA ALA A 75 0.48 3.66 -2.49
C ALA A 75 -1.03 3.85 -2.34
N ALA A 76 -1.79 3.77 -3.44
CA ALA A 76 -3.25 3.81 -3.39
C ALA A 76 -3.83 2.61 -2.61
N ALA A 77 -3.24 1.42 -2.77
CA ALA A 77 -3.62 0.24 -1.99
C ALA A 77 -3.33 0.41 -0.50
N ILE A 78 -2.17 0.97 -0.16
CA ILE A 78 -1.79 1.25 1.23
C ILE A 78 -2.72 2.29 1.85
N HIS A 79 -2.97 3.39 1.15
CA HIS A 79 -3.91 4.41 1.60
C HIS A 79 -5.30 3.80 1.85
N PHE A 80 -5.83 3.02 0.91
CA PHE A 80 -7.13 2.35 1.06
C PHE A 80 -7.16 1.38 2.26
N PHE A 81 -6.08 0.65 2.48
CA PHE A 81 -5.98 -0.25 3.62
C PHE A 81 -6.03 0.51 4.96
N TYR A 82 -5.25 1.57 5.12
CA TYR A 82 -5.21 2.31 6.39
C TYR A 82 -6.46 3.16 6.63
N VAL A 83 -6.97 3.82 5.59
CA VAL A 83 -8.10 4.74 5.72
C VAL A 83 -9.41 3.97 5.67
N ASP A 84 -9.70 3.30 4.56
CA ASP A 84 -11.00 2.65 4.35
C ASP A 84 -11.13 1.31 5.12
N THR A 85 -10.05 0.52 5.21
CA THR A 85 -10.12 -0.80 5.90
C THR A 85 -9.90 -0.70 7.41
N LEU A 86 -8.99 0.14 7.88
CA LEU A 86 -8.66 0.30 9.30
C LEU A 86 -9.31 1.51 9.97
N GLY A 87 -9.89 2.44 9.21
CA GLY A 87 -10.54 3.63 9.76
C GLY A 87 -9.57 4.67 10.34
N ARG A 88 -8.32 4.71 9.88
CA ARG A 88 -7.34 5.71 10.33
C ARG A 88 -7.52 7.05 9.61
N THR A 89 -7.00 8.10 10.24
CA THR A 89 -6.85 9.40 9.58
C THR A 89 -6.02 9.28 8.30
N PRO A 90 -6.40 9.98 7.22
CA PRO A 90 -5.63 10.00 5.98
C PRO A 90 -4.17 10.37 6.24
N MET A 91 -3.26 9.60 5.65
CA MET A 91 -1.82 9.85 5.72
C MET A 91 -1.34 10.44 4.40
N GLU A 92 -0.58 11.53 4.47
CA GLU A 92 0.06 12.09 3.28
C GLU A 92 1.26 11.23 2.85
N LEU A 93 1.04 10.40 1.82
CA LEU A 93 2.06 9.48 1.31
C LEU A 93 3.06 10.17 0.35
N ASN A 94 2.78 11.40 -0.10
CA ASN A 94 3.65 12.27 -0.92
C ASN A 94 4.56 11.48 -1.88
N LEU A 95 3.96 10.85 -2.91
CA LEU A 95 4.77 10.24 -3.97
C LEU A 95 5.43 11.33 -4.80
N PRO A 96 6.69 11.14 -5.24
CA PRO A 96 7.30 12.05 -6.19
C PRO A 96 6.45 12.12 -7.47
N PRO A 97 6.44 13.26 -8.16
CA PRO A 97 5.68 13.43 -9.39
C PRO A 97 6.11 12.38 -10.42
N ARG A 98 5.16 11.98 -11.26
CA ARG A 98 5.41 11.00 -12.31
C ARG A 98 6.59 11.46 -13.20
N PRO A 99 7.63 10.63 -13.40
CA PRO A 99 8.72 10.99 -14.31
C PRO A 99 8.13 11.22 -15.71
N GLY A 100 8.30 12.44 -16.21
CA GLY A 100 7.80 12.87 -17.53
C GLY A 100 6.54 13.74 -17.54
N GLN A 101 5.87 14.01 -16.41
CA GLN A 101 4.89 15.10 -16.34
C GLN A 101 5.60 16.41 -16.00
N LYS A 102 5.83 17.26 -17.00
CA LYS A 102 6.08 18.69 -16.77
C LYS A 102 4.83 19.27 -16.08
N GLN A 103 5.03 19.96 -14.96
CA GLN A 103 4.00 20.81 -14.35
C GLN A 103 3.61 21.94 -15.30
#